data_AF-A0A521DP77-F1
#
_entry.id   AF-A0A521DP77-F1
#
_cell.length_a   1.000
_cell.length_b   1.000
_cell.length_c   1.000
_cell.angle_alpha   90.00
_cell.angle_beta   90.00
_cell.angle_gamma   90.00
#
_symmetry.space_group_name_H-M   'P 1'
#
loop_
_entity.id
_entity.type
_entity.pdbx_description
1 polymer ?
#
loop_
_entity_poly.entity_id
_entity_poly.type
_entity_poly.pdbx_seq_one_letter_code
_entity_poly.pdbx_strand_id
1 'polypeptide(L)'
;MVCHPALRATNQGHLTEWWTELDSWWELFSEAGHEKAIEIADLFEQSNDAWAASAAPFETEPLATDITGTRALRGPVRPSGELDWSQWLAQLLEPSAALAGELFGVSDDDPPNEVLREARLPKRDGGRRRADILVRHPDYGVSIEVKLDDDNYRKTPETARLVERHYADVRWDHVLLLPKRQRDRLNAVVSPSIDERPDGTCEIVWDESGPITVLYWQDVAAAVRAVLRRGDAVDDHWAANAFLFCAAVEQQIAGFQPQPTIDRMVDPSGVVETVRPIVVSETLDEQLTYLRSRLDL
;
A
#
# COMPACT_ATOMS: atom_id res chain seq x y z
N MET A 1 45.69 22.12 -55.52
CA MET A 1 44.32 22.65 -55.29
C MET A 1 43.41 21.43 -55.31
N VAL A 2 42.84 20.92 -54.23
CA VAL A 2 42.40 21.48 -52.95
C VAL A 2 42.63 20.42 -51.87
N CYS A 3 43.24 20.80 -50.74
CA CYS A 3 43.12 20.04 -49.49
C CYS A 3 41.78 20.42 -48.85
N HIS A 4 40.96 19.44 -48.51
CA HIS A 4 39.85 19.62 -47.57
C HIS A 4 40.29 19.14 -46.18
N PRO A 5 40.41 20.03 -45.20
CA PRO A 5 40.39 19.67 -43.79
C PRO A 5 39.15 20.27 -43.13
N ALA A 6 38.09 19.48 -42.93
CA ALA A 6 37.03 19.77 -41.96
C ALA A 6 36.07 18.58 -41.92
N LEU A 7 36.15 17.75 -40.87
CA LEU A 7 35.03 16.92 -40.39
C LEU A 7 35.35 16.09 -39.12
N ARG A 8 36.41 16.40 -38.36
CA ARG A 8 36.73 15.68 -37.10
C ARG A 8 36.65 16.50 -35.82
N ALA A 9 36.44 17.82 -35.89
CA ALA A 9 36.52 18.71 -34.72
C ALA A 9 35.18 18.98 -34.02
N THR A 10 34.03 18.64 -34.61
CA THR A 10 32.71 19.01 -34.06
C THR A 10 32.06 17.93 -33.20
N ASN A 11 32.49 16.67 -33.28
CA ASN A 11 31.86 15.57 -32.53
C ASN A 11 32.40 15.42 -31.10
N GLN A 12 33.64 15.83 -30.82
CA GLN A 12 34.23 15.73 -29.48
C GLN A 12 33.73 16.83 -28.54
N GLY A 13 33.60 18.08 -29.01
CA GLY A 13 33.08 19.18 -28.19
C GLY A 13 31.64 18.94 -27.73
N HIS A 14 30.79 18.48 -28.64
CA HIS A 14 29.39 18.17 -28.36
C HIS A 14 29.22 16.96 -27.41
N LEU A 15 30.13 15.97 -27.48
CA LEU A 15 30.16 14.87 -26.52
C LEU A 15 30.59 15.32 -25.13
N THR A 16 31.62 16.18 -25.03
CA THR A 16 32.08 16.70 -23.73
C THR A 16 31.03 17.59 -23.06
N GLU A 17 30.32 18.42 -23.82
CA GLU A 17 29.20 19.22 -23.32
C GLU A 17 28.07 18.32 -22.81
N TRP A 18 27.68 17.30 -23.58
CA TRP A 18 26.68 16.31 -23.14
C TRP A 18 27.08 15.53 -21.89
N TRP A 19 28.36 15.14 -21.76
CA TRP A 19 28.83 14.48 -20.54
C TRP A 19 28.83 15.42 -19.35
N THR A 20 29.20 16.69 -19.54
CA THR A 20 29.18 17.69 -18.46
C THR A 20 27.75 17.99 -18.00
N GLU A 21 26.80 18.08 -18.94
CA GLU A 21 25.37 18.24 -18.64
C GLU A 21 24.83 17.00 -17.90
N LEU A 22 25.21 15.79 -18.32
CA LEU A 22 24.81 14.55 -17.66
C LEU A 22 25.41 14.43 -16.25
N ASP A 23 26.68 14.78 -16.08
CA ASP A 23 27.36 14.77 -14.77
C ASP A 23 26.71 15.79 -13.82
N SER A 24 26.40 17.00 -14.32
CA SER A 24 25.71 18.03 -13.52
C SER A 24 24.30 17.60 -13.14
N TRP A 25 23.55 16.99 -14.07
CA TRP A 25 22.24 16.42 -13.79
C TRP A 25 22.35 15.27 -12.77
N TRP A 26 23.36 14.42 -12.90
CA TRP A 26 23.62 13.30 -12.00
C TRP A 26 23.93 13.76 -10.59
N GLU A 27 24.78 14.77 -10.43
CA GLU A 27 25.11 15.37 -9.13
C GLU A 27 23.86 15.95 -8.46
N LEU A 28 23.10 16.79 -9.16
CA LEU A 28 21.87 17.39 -8.65
C LEU A 28 20.83 16.32 -8.25
N PHE A 29 20.69 15.28 -9.07
CA PHE A 29 19.71 14.23 -8.82
C PHE A 29 20.14 13.30 -7.68
N SER A 30 21.44 13.03 -7.55
CA SER A 30 22.02 12.28 -6.43
C SER A 30 21.89 13.07 -5.12
N GLU A 31 22.17 14.37 -5.14
CA GLU A 31 22.06 15.27 -4.00
C GLU A 31 20.61 15.33 -3.50
N ALA A 32 19.65 15.57 -4.40
CA ALA A 32 18.23 15.58 -4.04
C ALA A 32 17.74 14.23 -3.48
N GLY A 33 18.20 13.11 -4.03
CA GLY A 33 17.88 11.78 -3.51
C GLY A 33 18.48 11.51 -2.12
N HIS A 34 19.69 12.01 -1.88
CA HIS A 34 20.38 11.90 -0.60
C HIS A 34 19.75 12.79 0.48
N GLU A 35 19.39 14.04 0.16
CA GLU A 35 18.65 14.93 1.06
C GLU A 35 17.33 14.29 1.50
N LYS A 36 16.57 13.68 0.56
CA LYS A 36 15.35 12.94 0.90
C LYS A 36 15.62 11.74 1.80
N ALA A 37 16.72 11.02 1.58
CA ALA A 37 17.08 9.90 2.45
C ALA A 37 17.37 10.38 3.89
N ILE A 38 18.06 11.53 4.05
CA ILE A 38 18.28 12.16 5.35
C ILE A 38 16.93 12.52 6.00
N GLU A 39 16.04 13.19 5.27
CA GLU A 39 14.72 13.54 5.80
C GLU A 39 13.91 12.32 6.23
N ILE A 40 13.95 11.22 5.46
CA ILE A 40 13.27 9.98 5.81
C ILE A 40 13.90 9.32 7.04
N ALA A 41 15.24 9.37 7.18
CA ALA A 41 15.92 8.86 8.37
C ALA A 41 15.47 9.62 9.64
N ASP A 42 15.43 10.95 9.59
CA ASP A 42 14.94 11.79 10.70
C ASP A 42 13.47 11.47 11.05
N LEU A 43 12.63 11.19 10.04
CA LEU A 43 11.23 10.79 10.26
C LEU A 43 11.13 9.40 10.90
N PHE A 44 12.00 8.46 10.55
CA PHE A 44 12.06 7.16 11.22
C PHE A 44 12.43 7.31 12.69
N GLU A 45 13.42 8.14 13.03
CA GLU A 45 13.78 8.40 14.43
C GLU A 45 12.59 8.95 15.21
N GLN A 46 11.93 9.99 14.68
CA GLN A 46 10.74 10.58 15.32
C GLN A 46 9.58 9.58 15.45
N SER A 47 9.36 8.77 14.42
CA SER A 47 8.30 7.75 14.41
C SER A 47 8.59 6.66 15.44
N ASN A 48 9.84 6.18 15.53
CA ASN A 48 10.24 5.20 16.53
C ASN A 48 10.10 5.75 17.95
N ASP A 49 10.49 7.00 18.20
CA ASP A 49 10.27 7.65 19.50
C ASP A 49 8.77 7.71 19.86
N ALA A 50 7.91 8.04 18.89
CA ALA A 50 6.46 8.05 19.08
C ALA A 50 5.89 6.65 19.34
N TRP A 51 6.42 5.61 18.70
CA TRP A 51 6.04 4.21 18.93
C TRP A 51 6.48 3.73 20.32
N ALA A 52 7.71 3.98 20.72
CA ALA A 52 8.24 3.65 22.05
C ALA A 52 7.44 4.34 23.18
N ALA A 53 6.87 5.52 22.93
CA ALA A 53 6.00 6.22 23.87
C ALA A 53 4.52 5.80 23.80
N SER A 54 4.12 4.96 22.83
CA SER A 54 2.73 4.55 22.61
C SER A 54 2.32 3.36 23.49
N ALA A 55 1.06 2.92 23.37
CA ALA A 55 0.58 1.71 24.03
C ALA A 55 0.87 0.44 23.20
N ALA A 56 1.51 0.56 22.04
CA ALA A 56 1.87 -0.59 21.22
C ALA A 56 2.88 -1.50 21.94
N PRO A 57 2.86 -2.82 21.67
CA PRO A 57 3.84 -3.74 22.24
C PRO A 57 5.22 -3.69 21.54
N PHE A 58 5.45 -2.69 20.68
CA PHE A 58 6.66 -2.54 19.87
C PHE A 58 7.27 -1.16 20.07
N GLU A 59 8.60 -1.10 20.14
CA GLU A 59 9.35 0.15 20.33
C GLU A 59 9.68 0.86 19.01
N THR A 60 9.54 0.16 17.87
CA THR A 60 9.86 0.68 16.55
C THR A 60 8.63 0.65 15.66
N GLU A 61 8.57 1.55 14.69
CA GLU A 61 7.50 1.55 13.71
C GLU A 61 7.61 0.37 12.71
N PRO A 62 6.49 -0.12 12.13
CA PRO A 62 6.50 -1.25 11.19
C PRO A 62 7.46 -1.10 10.01
N LEU A 63 7.47 0.06 9.34
CA LEU A 63 8.27 0.26 8.14
C LEU A 63 9.78 0.31 8.46
N ALA A 64 10.18 0.62 9.69
CA ALA A 64 11.58 0.61 10.08
C ALA A 64 12.20 -0.81 9.99
N THR A 65 11.40 -1.86 10.14
CA THR A 65 11.88 -3.24 10.12
C THR A 65 12.09 -3.77 8.69
N ASP A 66 13.30 -4.17 8.30
CA ASP A 66 13.50 -4.84 7.01
C ASP A 66 13.04 -6.30 7.04
N ILE A 67 11.83 -6.56 6.50
CA ILE A 67 11.29 -7.91 6.37
C ILE A 67 11.64 -8.56 5.01
N THR A 68 12.25 -7.79 4.10
CA THR A 68 12.51 -8.21 2.71
C THR A 68 13.94 -8.69 2.46
N GLY A 69 14.84 -8.50 3.43
CA GLY A 69 16.30 -8.61 3.39
C GLY A 69 16.97 -9.81 2.69
N THR A 70 18.29 -9.93 2.90
CA THR A 70 19.11 -10.95 2.22
C THR A 70 18.54 -12.36 2.45
N ARG A 71 18.62 -13.19 1.41
CA ARG A 71 17.92 -14.48 1.27
C ARG A 71 18.01 -15.43 2.48
N ALA A 72 19.01 -15.27 3.35
CA ALA A 72 19.25 -16.06 4.56
C ALA A 72 18.46 -15.57 5.81
N LEU A 73 17.98 -14.33 5.82
CA LEU A 73 17.16 -13.72 6.88
C LEU A 73 15.69 -13.57 6.49
N ARG A 74 15.30 -14.08 5.31
CA ARG A 74 13.92 -14.00 4.83
C ARG A 74 13.02 -14.85 5.72
N GLY A 75 12.20 -14.19 6.52
CA GLY A 75 11.11 -14.81 7.25
C GLY A 75 10.08 -15.46 6.31
N PRO A 76 9.17 -16.29 6.85
CA PRO A 76 8.25 -17.12 6.07
C PRO A 76 7.16 -16.34 5.31
N VAL A 77 7.02 -15.03 5.54
CA VAL A 77 5.83 -14.28 5.12
C VAL A 77 6.08 -13.48 3.85
N ARG A 78 5.83 -14.12 2.70
CA ARG A 78 5.76 -13.46 1.39
C ARG A 78 4.48 -13.88 0.68
N PRO A 79 3.40 -13.10 0.84
CA PRO A 79 2.21 -13.29 0.03
C PRO A 79 2.61 -13.19 -1.44
N SER A 80 2.23 -14.18 -2.24
CA SER A 80 2.67 -14.31 -3.63
C SER A 80 1.67 -13.73 -4.65
N GLY A 81 0.46 -13.40 -4.19
CA GLY A 81 -0.59 -12.81 -5.01
C GLY A 81 -1.85 -12.47 -4.21
N GLU A 82 -2.90 -12.04 -4.90
CA GLU A 82 -4.14 -11.51 -4.32
C GLU A 82 -4.75 -12.46 -3.27
N LEU A 83 -4.75 -13.77 -3.53
CA LEU A 83 -5.30 -14.76 -2.60
C LEU A 83 -4.59 -14.79 -1.23
N ASP A 84 -3.26 -14.74 -1.24
CA ASP A 84 -2.46 -14.80 -0.02
C ASP A 84 -2.63 -13.52 0.80
N TRP A 85 -2.72 -12.37 0.11
CA TRP A 85 -3.00 -11.08 0.71
C TRP A 85 -4.40 -11.01 1.31
N SER A 86 -5.41 -11.50 0.58
CA SER A 86 -6.78 -11.62 1.09
C SER A 86 -6.86 -12.55 2.30
N GLN A 87 -6.08 -13.64 2.30
CA GLN A 87 -5.99 -14.53 3.45
C GLN A 87 -5.45 -13.84 4.68
N TRP A 88 -4.34 -13.12 4.54
CA TRP A 88 -3.70 -12.47 5.66
C TRP A 88 -4.58 -11.35 6.24
N LEU A 89 -5.18 -10.53 5.38
CA LEU A 89 -6.12 -9.49 5.80
C LEU A 89 -7.34 -10.08 6.54
N ALA A 90 -7.95 -11.13 6.00
CA ALA A 90 -9.08 -11.79 6.65
C ALA A 90 -8.73 -12.34 8.05
N GLN A 91 -7.53 -12.90 8.22
CA GLN A 91 -7.06 -13.38 9.54
C GLN A 91 -6.85 -12.25 10.55
N LEU A 92 -6.54 -11.03 10.10
CA LEU A 92 -6.45 -9.86 10.98
C LEU A 92 -7.83 -9.30 11.33
N LEU A 93 -8.77 -9.31 10.37
CA LEU A 93 -10.13 -8.82 10.55
C LEU A 93 -10.97 -9.71 11.46
N GLU A 94 -10.86 -11.04 11.32
CA GLU A 94 -11.71 -12.02 12.00
C GLU A 94 -11.80 -11.82 13.53
N PRO A 95 -10.69 -11.63 14.26
CA PRO A 95 -10.77 -11.44 15.70
C PRO A 95 -10.83 -9.98 16.15
N SER A 96 -10.72 -8.99 15.25
CA SER A 96 -10.48 -7.59 15.61
C SER A 96 -11.64 -6.67 15.26
N ALA A 97 -12.50 -6.39 16.25
CA ALA A 97 -13.51 -5.34 16.15
C ALA A 97 -12.87 -3.97 15.87
N ALA A 98 -11.77 -3.66 16.57
CA ALA A 98 -11.06 -2.39 16.42
C ALA A 98 -10.56 -2.16 14.98
N LEU A 99 -9.99 -3.19 14.32
CA LEU A 99 -9.55 -3.05 12.94
C LEU A 99 -10.73 -2.93 11.97
N ALA A 100 -11.80 -3.70 12.17
CA ALA A 100 -13.00 -3.59 11.34
C ALA A 100 -13.66 -2.20 11.48
N GLY A 101 -13.75 -1.67 12.70
CA GLY A 101 -14.27 -0.34 13.00
C GLY A 101 -13.41 0.77 12.40
N GLU A 102 -12.09 0.66 12.51
CA GLU A 102 -11.15 1.62 11.91
C GLU A 102 -11.24 1.64 10.38
N LEU A 103 -11.38 0.48 9.74
CA LEU A 103 -11.42 0.35 8.27
C LEU A 103 -12.76 0.72 7.64
N PHE A 104 -13.86 0.36 8.31
CA PHE A 104 -15.19 0.41 7.72
C PHE A 104 -16.13 1.39 8.44
N GLY A 105 -15.64 2.09 9.47
CA GLY A 105 -16.43 3.05 10.24
C GLY A 105 -17.53 2.40 11.06
N VAL A 106 -17.40 1.12 11.38
CA VAL A 106 -18.43 0.37 12.10
C VAL A 106 -18.22 0.58 13.60
N SER A 107 -19.27 1.00 14.29
CA SER A 107 -19.27 1.26 15.73
C SER A 107 -19.56 0.02 16.60
N ASP A 108 -19.32 -1.18 16.08
CA ASP A 108 -19.57 -2.42 16.83
C ASP A 108 -18.39 -2.70 17.78
N ASP A 109 -18.69 -2.86 19.07
CA ASP A 109 -17.72 -3.27 20.07
C ASP A 109 -17.34 -4.76 19.93
N ASP A 110 -18.18 -5.55 19.25
CA ASP A 110 -17.98 -6.97 19.01
C ASP A 110 -17.23 -7.25 17.69
N PRO A 111 -16.34 -8.26 17.66
CA PRO A 111 -15.68 -8.65 16.42
C PRO A 111 -16.70 -9.21 15.40
N PRO A 112 -16.35 -9.24 14.11
CA PRO A 112 -17.21 -9.84 13.10
C PRO A 112 -17.67 -11.26 13.50
N ASN A 113 -18.95 -11.56 13.30
CA ASN A 113 -19.49 -12.90 13.53
C ASN A 113 -18.85 -13.93 12.59
N GLU A 114 -18.50 -13.51 11.38
CA GLU A 114 -17.96 -14.39 10.36
C GLU A 114 -17.10 -13.59 9.38
N VAL A 115 -15.90 -14.09 9.08
CA VAL A 115 -15.07 -13.62 7.95
C VAL A 115 -14.89 -14.75 6.96
N LEU A 116 -15.65 -14.69 5.87
CA LEU A 116 -15.58 -15.67 4.79
C LEU A 116 -14.56 -15.24 3.76
N ARG A 117 -13.71 -16.16 3.35
CA ARG A 117 -12.85 -15.98 2.18
C ARG A 117 -13.42 -16.74 1.01
N GLU A 118 -13.17 -16.21 -0.18
CA GLU A 118 -13.22 -17.02 -1.40
C GLU A 118 -14.64 -17.60 -1.64
N ALA A 119 -15.65 -16.86 -1.14
CA ALA A 119 -17.02 -17.31 -0.95
C ALA A 119 -17.71 -17.49 -2.29
N ARG A 120 -18.27 -18.67 -2.54
CA ARG A 120 -18.85 -19.05 -3.83
C ARG A 120 -20.29 -18.56 -3.97
N LEU A 121 -20.49 -17.58 -4.83
CA LEU A 121 -21.79 -16.97 -5.11
C LEU A 121 -22.41 -17.57 -6.39
N PRO A 122 -23.63 -18.12 -6.34
CA PRO A 122 -24.29 -18.70 -7.50
C PRO A 122 -24.81 -17.61 -8.46
N LYS A 123 -24.56 -17.79 -9.76
CA LYS A 123 -25.15 -16.98 -10.84
C LYS A 123 -26.48 -17.58 -11.32
N ARG A 124 -27.35 -16.75 -11.93
CA ARG A 124 -28.66 -17.20 -12.45
C ARG A 124 -28.56 -18.18 -13.61
N ASP A 125 -27.48 -18.13 -14.37
CA ASP A 125 -27.19 -18.98 -15.52
C ASP A 125 -26.55 -20.34 -15.13
N GLY A 126 -26.45 -20.63 -13.82
CA GLY A 126 -25.82 -21.84 -13.30
C GLY A 126 -24.31 -21.72 -13.09
N GLY A 127 -23.69 -20.59 -13.44
CA GLY A 127 -22.29 -20.29 -13.12
C GLY A 127 -22.05 -19.95 -11.65
N ARG A 128 -20.79 -19.69 -11.30
CA ARG A 128 -20.39 -19.20 -9.97
C ARG A 128 -19.41 -18.04 -10.08
N ARG A 129 -19.53 -17.07 -9.17
CA ARG A 129 -18.53 -16.03 -8.89
C ARG A 129 -17.93 -16.32 -7.51
N ARG A 130 -16.72 -15.83 -7.25
CA ARG A 130 -16.14 -15.83 -5.90
C ARG A 130 -15.99 -14.40 -5.44
N ALA A 131 -16.38 -14.12 -4.20
CA ALA A 131 -15.97 -12.90 -3.50
C ALA A 131 -14.69 -13.19 -2.72
N ASP A 132 -13.76 -12.24 -2.67
CA ASP A 132 -12.44 -12.46 -2.06
C ASP A 132 -12.55 -12.50 -0.54
N ILE A 133 -13.19 -11.50 0.07
CA ILE A 133 -13.48 -11.47 1.51
C ILE A 133 -14.91 -10.96 1.74
N LEU A 134 -15.64 -11.59 2.66
CA LEU A 134 -16.89 -11.09 3.23
C LEU A 134 -16.72 -11.01 4.75
N VAL A 135 -16.92 -9.83 5.32
CA VAL A 135 -16.96 -9.60 6.77
C VAL A 135 -18.41 -9.43 7.17
N ARG A 136 -18.92 -10.26 8.08
CA ARG A 136 -20.33 -10.27 8.47
C ARG A 136 -20.50 -9.98 9.95
N HIS A 137 -21.44 -9.09 10.22
CA HIS A 137 -21.95 -8.73 11.53
C HIS A 137 -23.45 -9.10 11.58
N PRO A 138 -24.12 -8.98 12.73
CA PRO A 138 -25.51 -9.41 12.86
C PRO A 138 -26.48 -8.75 11.88
N ASP A 139 -26.33 -7.44 11.65
CA ASP A 139 -27.26 -6.63 10.85
C ASP A 139 -26.62 -5.97 9.62
N TYR A 140 -25.31 -6.13 9.43
CA TYR A 140 -24.58 -5.59 8.28
C TYR A 140 -23.43 -6.51 7.82
N GLY A 141 -22.92 -6.28 6.62
CA GLY A 141 -21.70 -6.90 6.12
C GLY A 141 -20.90 -5.99 5.20
N VAL A 142 -19.63 -6.32 5.04
CA VAL A 142 -18.71 -5.66 4.10
C VAL A 142 -18.18 -6.72 3.15
N SER A 143 -18.33 -6.50 1.84
CA SER A 143 -17.64 -7.33 0.84
C SER A 143 -16.41 -6.60 0.32
N ILE A 144 -15.27 -7.27 0.29
CA ILE A 144 -14.01 -6.70 -0.18
C ILE A 144 -13.59 -7.47 -1.42
N GLU A 145 -13.48 -6.78 -2.56
CA GLU A 145 -12.80 -7.28 -3.76
C GLU A 145 -11.36 -6.75 -3.73
N VAL A 146 -10.39 -7.66 -3.81
CA VAL A 146 -8.96 -7.35 -3.73
C VAL A 146 -8.35 -7.31 -5.13
N LYS A 147 -7.53 -6.29 -5.37
CA LYS A 147 -6.72 -6.13 -6.58
C LYS A 147 -5.29 -5.79 -6.18
N LEU A 148 -4.33 -6.37 -6.90
CA LEU A 148 -2.90 -6.03 -6.78
C LEU A 148 -2.30 -5.66 -8.11
N ASP A 149 -2.62 -6.42 -9.16
CA ASP A 149 -2.08 -6.21 -10.52
C ASP A 149 -3.11 -6.45 -11.64
N ASP A 150 -4.31 -7.00 -11.35
CA ASP A 150 -5.39 -7.13 -12.34
C ASP A 150 -6.17 -5.82 -12.49
N ASP A 151 -6.27 -5.34 -13.73
CA ASP A 151 -6.99 -4.13 -14.13
C ASP A 151 -8.50 -4.34 -14.35
N ASN A 152 -9.02 -5.54 -14.14
CA ASN A 152 -10.41 -5.87 -14.46
C ASN A 152 -11.40 -5.48 -13.34
N TYR A 153 -11.49 -4.19 -13.04
CA TYR A 153 -12.38 -3.63 -12.01
C TYR A 153 -13.87 -3.76 -12.34
N ARG A 154 -14.22 -4.00 -13.62
CA ARG A 154 -15.62 -4.05 -14.09
C ARG A 154 -16.43 -5.24 -13.54
N LYS A 155 -15.77 -6.20 -12.91
CA LYS A 155 -16.44 -7.36 -12.30
C LYS A 155 -16.91 -7.09 -10.87
N THR A 156 -16.40 -6.05 -10.21
CA THR A 156 -16.76 -5.69 -8.83
C THR A 156 -18.27 -5.44 -8.66
N PRO A 157 -18.96 -4.71 -9.56
CA PRO A 157 -20.42 -4.53 -9.50
C PRO A 157 -21.22 -5.84 -9.56
N GLU A 158 -20.75 -6.81 -10.36
CA GLU A 158 -21.40 -8.11 -10.46
C GLU A 158 -21.22 -8.89 -9.15
N THR A 159 -20.01 -8.91 -8.58
CA THR A 159 -19.74 -9.55 -7.29
C THR A 159 -20.64 -8.95 -6.20
N ALA A 160 -20.70 -7.62 -6.09
CA ALA A 160 -21.55 -6.91 -5.12
C ALA A 160 -23.01 -7.38 -5.14
N ARG A 161 -23.67 -7.37 -6.31
CA ARG A 161 -25.06 -7.82 -6.44
C ARG A 161 -25.27 -9.28 -6.12
N LEU A 162 -24.27 -10.12 -6.41
CA LEU A 162 -24.35 -11.54 -6.10
C LEU A 162 -24.24 -11.76 -4.58
N VAL A 163 -23.46 -10.94 -3.87
CA VAL A 163 -23.41 -10.94 -2.40
C VAL A 163 -24.76 -10.53 -1.82
N GLU A 164 -25.29 -9.37 -2.20
CA GLU A 164 -26.58 -8.85 -1.71
C GLU A 164 -27.73 -9.85 -1.94
N ARG A 165 -27.73 -10.53 -3.09
CA ARG A 165 -28.73 -11.54 -3.39
C ARG A 165 -28.57 -12.81 -2.56
N HIS A 166 -27.34 -13.26 -2.36
CA HIS A 166 -27.06 -14.53 -1.69
C HIS A 166 -27.21 -14.42 -0.18
N TYR A 167 -26.84 -13.27 0.39
CA TYR A 167 -26.89 -12.93 1.80
C TYR A 167 -27.83 -11.75 2.02
N ALA A 168 -29.10 -11.93 1.68
CA ALA A 168 -30.13 -10.89 1.72
C ALA A 168 -30.64 -10.58 3.15
N ASP A 169 -30.09 -11.24 4.17
CA ASP A 169 -30.42 -11.11 5.58
C ASP A 169 -29.80 -9.86 6.25
N VAL A 170 -28.79 -9.25 5.63
CA VAL A 170 -28.09 -8.07 6.15
C VAL A 170 -27.90 -7.01 5.08
N ARG A 171 -27.65 -5.76 5.48
CA ARG A 171 -27.21 -4.70 4.57
C ARG A 171 -25.74 -4.91 4.20
N TRP A 172 -25.37 -4.66 2.95
CA TRP A 172 -23.98 -4.75 2.50
C TRP A 172 -23.41 -3.41 2.08
N ASP A 173 -22.18 -3.15 2.53
CA ASP A 173 -21.30 -2.13 1.96
C ASP A 173 -20.20 -2.84 1.15
N HIS A 174 -19.76 -2.22 0.05
CA HIS A 174 -18.84 -2.84 -0.91
C HIS A 174 -17.54 -2.05 -1.01
N VAL A 175 -16.41 -2.76 -0.91
CA VAL A 175 -15.07 -2.19 -0.95
C VAL A 175 -14.27 -2.78 -2.11
N LEU A 176 -13.59 -1.91 -2.87
CA LEU A 176 -12.53 -2.27 -3.80
C LEU A 176 -11.19 -1.89 -3.16
N LEU A 177 -10.36 -2.89 -2.85
CA LEU A 177 -9.03 -2.72 -2.26
C LEU A 177 -7.95 -2.82 -3.33
N LEU A 178 -7.15 -1.76 -3.51
CA LEU A 178 -6.08 -1.73 -4.52
C LEU A 178 -4.82 -0.95 -4.07
N PRO A 179 -3.67 -1.10 -4.74
CA PRO A 179 -2.51 -0.25 -4.49
C PRO A 179 -2.78 1.18 -4.93
N LYS A 180 -2.32 2.18 -4.17
CA LYS A 180 -2.55 3.61 -4.48
C LYS A 180 -2.04 4.02 -5.87
N ARG A 181 -0.94 3.41 -6.34
CA ARG A 181 -0.41 3.58 -7.71
C ARG A 181 -1.40 3.25 -8.84
N GLN A 182 -2.48 2.51 -8.54
CA GLN A 182 -3.52 2.20 -9.52
C GLN A 182 -4.67 3.23 -9.55
N ARG A 183 -4.64 4.29 -8.73
CA ARG A 183 -5.70 5.33 -8.69
C ARG A 183 -5.98 5.94 -10.07
N ASP A 184 -4.94 6.39 -10.76
CA ASP A 184 -5.09 7.02 -12.09
C ASP A 184 -5.61 6.03 -13.13
N ARG A 185 -5.20 4.77 -13.00
CA ARG A 185 -5.66 3.69 -13.87
C ARG A 185 -7.14 3.38 -13.65
N LEU A 186 -7.56 3.30 -12.40
CA LEU A 186 -8.96 3.10 -12.02
C LEU A 186 -9.83 4.25 -12.57
N ASN A 187 -9.39 5.50 -12.39
CA ASN A 187 -10.03 6.69 -12.96
C ASN A 187 -10.19 6.63 -14.48
N ALA A 188 -9.21 6.05 -15.19
CA ALA A 188 -9.26 5.95 -16.65
C ALA A 188 -10.19 4.83 -17.16
N VAL A 189 -10.43 3.77 -16.37
CA VAL A 189 -11.17 2.57 -16.80
C VAL A 189 -12.64 2.60 -16.39
N VAL A 190 -12.95 3.32 -15.32
CA VAL A 190 -14.27 3.39 -14.70
C VAL A 190 -15.01 4.63 -15.17
N SER A 191 -16.29 4.44 -15.51
CA SER A 191 -17.23 5.49 -15.89
C SER A 191 -18.53 5.20 -15.14
N PRO A 192 -19.05 6.13 -14.32
CA PRO A 192 -18.53 7.48 -14.03
C PRO A 192 -17.21 7.49 -13.24
N SER A 193 -16.56 8.66 -13.15
CA SER A 193 -15.30 8.87 -12.42
C SER A 193 -15.43 8.59 -10.92
N ILE A 194 -14.30 8.36 -10.24
CA ILE A 194 -14.26 8.24 -8.78
C ILE A 194 -14.67 9.59 -8.17
N ASP A 195 -15.69 9.58 -7.33
CA ASP A 195 -16.11 10.75 -6.56
C ASP A 195 -15.38 10.74 -5.22
N GLU A 196 -14.66 11.82 -4.93
CA GLU A 196 -14.03 12.04 -3.62
C GLU A 196 -15.03 12.78 -2.72
N ARG A 197 -15.44 12.13 -1.63
CA ARG A 197 -16.34 12.71 -0.63
C ARG A 197 -15.60 13.76 0.21
N PRO A 198 -16.33 14.68 0.88
CA PRO A 198 -15.72 15.68 1.75
C PRO A 198 -14.91 15.13 2.92
N ASP A 199 -15.16 13.86 3.30
CA ASP A 199 -14.41 13.13 4.34
C ASP A 199 -13.16 12.43 3.80
N GLY A 200 -12.84 12.59 2.51
CA GLY A 200 -11.70 11.96 1.84
C GLY A 200 -11.99 10.56 1.31
N THR A 201 -13.16 9.99 1.57
CA THR A 201 -13.56 8.67 1.06
C THR A 201 -13.75 8.73 -0.44
N CYS A 202 -13.12 7.82 -1.17
CA CYS A 202 -13.29 7.69 -2.62
C CYS A 202 -14.37 6.65 -2.93
N GLU A 203 -15.33 6.97 -3.80
CA GLU A 203 -16.37 6.04 -4.20
C GLU A 203 -16.54 5.95 -5.71
N ILE A 204 -16.98 4.78 -6.15
CA ILE A 204 -17.42 4.52 -7.51
C ILE A 204 -18.91 4.21 -7.48
N VAL A 205 -19.70 5.01 -8.17
CA VAL A 205 -21.13 4.72 -8.38
C VAL A 205 -21.28 4.03 -9.73
N TRP A 206 -21.43 2.71 -9.71
CA TRP A 206 -21.86 1.96 -10.89
C TRP A 206 -23.39 1.94 -10.95
N ASP A 207 -23.95 2.11 -12.16
CA ASP A 207 -25.39 2.32 -12.45
C ASP A 207 -26.38 1.36 -11.77
N GLU A 208 -25.92 0.25 -11.18
CA GLU A 208 -26.75 -0.89 -10.83
C GLU A 208 -26.32 -1.61 -9.52
N SER A 209 -25.27 -1.19 -8.79
CA SER A 209 -24.74 -1.92 -7.61
C SER A 209 -24.59 -1.09 -6.32
N GLY A 210 -25.13 0.13 -6.29
CA GLY A 210 -24.84 1.07 -5.20
C GLY A 210 -23.39 1.60 -5.24
N PRO A 211 -23.02 2.48 -4.30
CA PRO A 211 -21.65 3.00 -4.21
C PRO A 211 -20.69 1.89 -3.77
N ILE A 212 -19.52 1.83 -4.40
CA ILE A 212 -18.41 0.97 -4.00
C ILE A 212 -17.29 1.86 -3.49
N THR A 213 -16.95 1.72 -2.22
CA THR A 213 -15.84 2.44 -1.59
C THR A 213 -14.51 1.94 -2.14
N VAL A 214 -13.63 2.86 -2.48
CA VAL A 214 -12.25 2.58 -2.88
C VAL A 214 -11.37 2.74 -1.66
N LEU A 215 -10.69 1.67 -1.28
CA LEU A 215 -9.72 1.65 -0.19
C LEU A 215 -8.34 1.31 -0.77
N TYR A 216 -7.29 1.96 -0.27
CA TYR A 216 -5.93 1.63 -0.64
C TYR A 216 -5.28 0.73 0.40
N TRP A 217 -4.33 -0.11 -0.05
CA TRP A 217 -3.52 -0.91 0.87
C TRP A 217 -2.79 -0.06 1.91
N GLN A 218 -2.39 1.18 1.56
CA GLN A 218 -1.82 2.14 2.50
C GLN A 218 -2.81 2.57 3.59
N ASP A 219 -4.11 2.63 3.30
CA ASP A 219 -5.15 2.93 4.30
C ASP A 219 -5.33 1.75 5.26
N VAL A 220 -5.20 0.51 4.75
CA VAL A 220 -5.19 -0.68 5.60
C VAL A 220 -3.98 -0.70 6.54
N ALA A 221 -2.79 -0.40 6.02
CA ALA A 221 -1.59 -0.27 6.85
C ALA A 221 -1.77 0.83 7.91
N ALA A 222 -2.34 1.98 7.53
CA ALA A 222 -2.65 3.06 8.45
C ALA A 222 -3.61 2.64 9.57
N ALA A 223 -4.70 1.95 9.24
CA ALA A 223 -5.67 1.46 10.22
C ALA A 223 -5.02 0.47 11.20
N VAL A 224 -4.19 -0.44 10.70
CA VAL A 224 -3.41 -1.37 11.54
C VAL A 224 -2.48 -0.61 12.49
N ARG A 225 -1.76 0.41 11.99
CA ARG A 225 -0.89 1.26 12.84
C ARG A 225 -1.68 1.96 13.93
N ALA A 226 -2.86 2.49 13.61
CA ALA A 226 -3.73 3.17 14.57
C ALA A 226 -4.19 2.22 15.69
N VAL A 227 -4.68 1.03 15.33
CA VAL A 227 -5.09 -0.01 16.30
C VAL A 227 -3.92 -0.43 17.20
N LEU A 228 -2.73 -0.68 16.62
CA LEU A 228 -1.54 -1.04 17.39
C LEU A 228 -1.12 0.09 18.34
N ARG A 229 -1.03 1.35 17.87
CA ARG A 229 -0.59 2.49 18.69
C ARG A 229 -1.52 2.79 19.87
N ARG A 230 -2.83 2.56 19.71
CA ARG A 230 -3.81 2.72 20.79
C ARG A 230 -3.77 1.60 21.82
N GLY A 231 -3.09 0.49 21.52
CA GLY A 231 -3.09 -0.70 22.37
C GLY A 231 -4.34 -1.56 22.22
N ASP A 232 -5.10 -1.38 21.14
CA ASP A 232 -6.35 -2.10 20.86
C ASP A 232 -6.08 -3.46 20.16
N ALA A 233 -4.90 -4.03 20.37
CA ALA A 233 -4.54 -5.35 19.85
C ALA A 233 -5.34 -6.45 20.56
N VAL A 234 -5.78 -7.46 19.80
CA VAL A 234 -6.54 -8.60 20.36
C VAL A 234 -5.70 -9.38 21.37
N ASP A 235 -4.48 -9.73 20.97
CA ASP A 235 -3.47 -10.39 21.78
C ASP A 235 -2.08 -10.17 21.15
N ASP A 236 -1.02 -10.65 21.80
CA ASP A 236 0.37 -10.50 21.33
C ASP A 236 0.62 -11.18 19.98
N HIS A 237 -0.09 -12.28 19.69
CA HIS A 237 0.06 -13.00 18.42
C HIS A 237 -0.57 -12.21 17.27
N TRP A 238 -1.75 -11.65 17.48
CA TRP A 238 -2.40 -10.74 16.57
C TRP A 238 -1.55 -9.49 16.36
N ALA A 239 -1.01 -8.89 17.43
CA ALA A 239 -0.17 -7.70 17.34
C ALA A 239 1.07 -7.95 16.48
N ALA A 240 1.78 -9.06 16.71
CA ALA A 240 2.95 -9.43 15.91
C ALA A 240 2.59 -9.69 14.44
N ASN A 241 1.46 -10.35 14.19
CA ASN A 241 0.99 -10.63 12.84
C ASN A 241 0.58 -9.34 12.10
N ALA A 242 -0.12 -8.43 12.78
CA ALA A 242 -0.55 -7.14 12.27
C ALA A 242 0.64 -6.22 11.98
N PHE A 243 1.65 -6.21 12.85
CA PHE A 243 2.90 -5.49 12.64
C PHE A 243 3.62 -5.97 11.37
N LEU A 244 3.79 -7.29 11.23
CA LEU A 244 4.43 -7.88 10.04
C LEU A 244 3.61 -7.62 8.76
N PHE A 245 2.28 -7.67 8.84
CA PHE A 245 1.41 -7.35 7.73
C PHE A 245 1.58 -5.89 7.28
N CYS A 246 1.59 -4.95 8.23
CA CYS A 246 1.80 -3.53 7.94
C CYS A 246 3.14 -3.31 7.23
N ALA A 247 4.23 -3.82 7.79
CA ALA A 247 5.55 -3.73 7.20
C ALA A 247 5.60 -4.35 5.79
N ALA A 248 4.88 -5.47 5.58
CA ALA A 248 4.82 -6.13 4.29
C ALA A 248 4.04 -5.34 3.25
N VAL A 249 2.91 -4.75 3.62
CA VAL A 249 2.13 -3.89 2.73
C VAL A 249 2.99 -2.70 2.29
N GLU A 250 3.63 -2.01 3.23
CA GLU A 250 4.43 -0.82 2.94
C GLU A 250 5.64 -1.17 2.05
N GLN A 251 6.34 -2.27 2.31
CA GLN A 251 7.54 -2.64 1.55
C GLN A 251 7.26 -3.35 0.22
N GLN A 252 6.25 -4.22 0.16
CA GLN A 252 6.02 -5.07 -1.02
C GLN A 252 4.94 -4.52 -1.95
N ILE A 253 3.91 -3.84 -1.41
CA ILE A 253 2.83 -3.26 -2.23
C ILE A 253 3.13 -1.79 -2.56
N ALA A 254 3.55 -0.99 -1.57
CA ALA A 254 3.90 0.41 -1.80
C ALA A 254 5.37 0.62 -2.24
N GLY A 255 6.24 -0.37 -2.04
CA GLY A 255 7.65 -0.29 -2.47
C GLY A 255 8.54 0.54 -1.56
N PHE A 256 8.05 0.95 -0.39
CA PHE A 256 8.80 1.77 0.54
C PHE A 256 10.04 1.04 1.08
N GLN A 257 11.09 1.80 1.37
CA GLN A 257 12.36 1.29 1.82
C GLN A 257 12.41 1.28 3.37
N PRO A 258 12.83 0.17 4.00
CA PRO A 258 12.97 0.11 5.44
C PRO A 258 14.17 0.91 5.94
N GLN A 259 14.18 1.24 7.24
CA GLN A 259 15.20 2.10 7.86
C GLN A 259 16.65 1.66 7.55
N PRO A 260 17.06 0.37 7.69
CA PRO A 260 18.42 -0.04 7.34
C PRO A 260 18.80 0.16 5.86
N THR A 261 17.82 0.30 4.97
CA THR A 261 18.08 0.67 3.58
C THR A 261 18.26 2.17 3.42
N ILE A 262 17.44 2.98 4.10
CA ILE A 262 17.57 4.44 4.11
C ILE A 262 18.88 4.86 4.76
N ASP A 263 19.28 4.25 5.88
CA ASP A 263 20.55 4.54 6.55
C ASP A 263 21.76 4.35 5.61
N ARG A 264 21.70 3.32 4.73
CA ARG A 264 22.73 3.08 3.71
C ARG A 264 22.69 4.07 2.55
N MET A 265 21.58 4.77 2.34
CA MET A 265 21.50 5.88 1.39
C MET A 265 22.02 7.19 2.00
N VAL A 266 21.92 7.34 3.33
CA VAL A 266 22.47 8.46 4.10
C VAL A 266 23.98 8.32 4.30
N ASP A 267 24.49 7.13 4.58
CA ASP A 267 25.94 6.87 4.68
C ASP A 267 26.35 5.74 3.74
N PRO A 268 26.48 6.01 2.42
CA PRO A 268 26.76 4.99 1.42
C PRO A 268 28.20 4.49 1.54
N SER A 269 28.36 3.18 1.74
CA SER A 269 29.67 2.51 1.82
C SER A 269 30.24 2.13 0.45
N GLY A 270 29.47 2.30 -0.64
CA GLY A 270 29.91 2.00 -2.00
C GLY A 270 28.97 2.49 -3.11
N VAL A 271 29.42 2.38 -4.37
CA VAL A 271 28.79 2.96 -5.57
C VAL A 271 27.33 2.53 -5.76
N VAL A 272 26.98 1.28 -5.44
CA VAL A 272 25.59 0.78 -5.55
C VAL A 272 24.66 1.54 -4.60
N GLU A 273 25.15 1.90 -3.42
CA GLU A 273 24.38 2.63 -2.41
C GLU A 273 24.27 4.10 -2.78
N THR A 274 25.29 4.67 -3.42
CA THR A 274 25.25 6.03 -3.99
C THR A 274 24.23 6.18 -5.11
N VAL A 275 24.04 5.14 -5.95
CA VAL A 275 23.10 5.18 -7.09
C VAL A 275 21.67 4.82 -6.68
N ARG A 276 21.48 4.15 -5.53
CA ARG A 276 20.15 3.63 -5.15
C ARG A 276 19.07 4.71 -4.99
N PRO A 277 19.32 5.89 -4.39
CA PRO A 277 18.32 6.96 -4.25
C PRO A 277 17.76 7.42 -5.60
N ILE A 278 18.57 7.37 -6.65
CA ILE A 278 18.18 7.76 -8.01
C ILE A 278 17.12 6.80 -8.55
N VAL A 279 17.37 5.50 -8.39
CA VAL A 279 16.52 4.43 -8.91
C VAL A 279 15.14 4.41 -8.25
N VAL A 280 15.05 4.87 -6.99
CA VAL A 280 13.80 4.84 -6.21
C VAL A 280 13.26 6.23 -5.87
N SER A 281 13.72 7.27 -6.57
CA SER A 281 13.41 8.68 -6.25
C SER A 281 11.90 8.99 -6.13
N GLU A 282 11.09 8.53 -7.09
CA GLU A 282 9.62 8.68 -7.02
C GLU A 282 9.03 7.96 -5.79
N THR A 283 9.54 6.78 -5.47
CA THR A 283 9.12 6.02 -4.28
C THR A 283 9.55 6.71 -2.97
N LEU A 284 10.69 7.40 -2.95
CA LEU A 284 11.14 8.18 -1.79
C LEU A 284 10.23 9.39 -1.56
N ASP A 285 9.75 10.06 -2.61
CA ASP A 285 8.78 11.16 -2.47
C ASP A 285 7.44 10.70 -1.88
N GLU A 286 6.94 9.56 -2.37
CA GLU A 286 5.74 8.93 -1.84
C GLU A 286 5.94 8.49 -0.38
N GLN A 287 7.08 7.88 -0.06
CA GLN A 287 7.42 7.44 1.30
C GLN A 287 7.54 8.63 2.26
N LEU A 288 8.19 9.72 1.84
CA LEU A 288 8.33 10.94 2.62
C LEU A 288 6.95 11.54 2.93
N THR A 289 6.09 11.65 1.93
CA THR A 289 4.71 12.13 2.09
C THR A 289 3.91 11.21 3.02
N TYR A 290 4.06 9.90 2.85
CA TYR A 290 3.40 8.90 3.68
C TYR A 290 3.81 9.04 5.15
N LEU A 291 5.11 9.01 5.46
CA LEU A 291 5.63 9.09 6.83
C LEU A 291 5.24 10.39 7.53
N ARG A 292 5.33 11.54 6.85
CA ARG A 292 4.84 12.84 7.38
C ARG A 292 3.39 12.75 7.82
N SER A 293 2.51 12.23 6.96
CA SER A 293 1.09 12.09 7.29
C SER A 293 0.81 11.14 8.46
N ARG A 294 1.77 10.28 8.84
CA ARG A 294 1.62 9.35 9.97
C ARG A 294 2.10 9.95 11.30
N LEU A 295 2.96 10.97 11.26
CA LEU A 295 3.42 11.69 12.46
C LEU A 295 2.41 12.76 12.91
N ASP A 296 1.63 13.30 11.99
CA ASP A 296 0.58 14.29 12.27
C ASP A 296 -0.69 13.67 12.92
N LEU A 297 -0.68 12.34 13.17
CA LEU A 297 -1.77 11.54 13.77
C LEU A 297 -1.38 11.03 15.17
#